data_AF-A0A366SHW5-F1
#
_entry.id   AF-A0A366SHW5-F1
#
_cell.length_a   1.000
_cell.length_b   1.000
_cell.length_c   1.000
_cell.angle_alpha   90.00
_cell.angle_beta   90.00
_cell.angle_gamma   90.00
#
_symmetry.space_group_name_H-M   'P 1'
#
loop_
_entity.id
_entity.type
_entity.pdbx_description
1 polymer ?
#
loop_
_entity_poly.entity_id
_entity_poly.type
_entity_poly.pdbx_seq_one_letter_code
_entity_poly.pdbx_strand_id
1 'polypeptide(L)'
;MILFPILLTVVLFIVNLSNRGNIISRFFFSLYWGIGSLITSAYLVLLKIDDPKLHHLFRFVNGHQNIFCYFVYLTVPVSIFLIVYALNNKEYYTQEKTLKIMDKIFVGIFTFCSWIALLCILSANWAMNHFQGISINQIIFTMTQPVEGTDQSQIDSYIVGPLMQSLFYIFILIFIIYCINRLTKLKKGITVFEFIRFKKLLMSVLSILILISGFFISINEIGYAEVKSYFFEKSGLYEKAYINPEKVKLTFPEKKRNLIYIFMESMETTYISKDLGGAQKENLLPNLTNRIQSGEAINFSNTDTIGGALPIRLTGFTVGGMVAQSAGVPVRTSLDNNTLDNNSNYQNLKQFLPGAYSLGDILEKNGYQNLLLLGSDANFGGRKTYFQQHGNYQILDYNYAIENKWIPSDYHVWWGYEDKKLFENAKNVVTQAASSDKPFNLTMLTADTHFEDGYMSAETPKLYDTQYSNVIHYSDQLVNEFINWVQQQPFYENTTIVISGDHLSMDKDYFNDISDKYQRTVFNEIINSPVQAENAKNRQFTTFDLYPTTLAALGVEIEGNCLGLGTNLFSGTKTVPERLGYQNFEDEVTKKSDYYDQKIAKDN
;
A
#
# COMPACT_ATOMS: atom_id res chain seq x y z
N MET A 1 27.64 -13.15 13.71
CA MET A 1 26.85 -13.97 12.76
C MET A 1 27.51 -14.12 11.39
N ILE A 2 28.12 -13.07 10.80
CA ILE A 2 28.75 -13.12 9.46
C ILE A 2 30.08 -13.90 9.45
N LEU A 3 30.77 -13.96 10.60
CA LEU A 3 32.10 -14.58 10.71
C LEU A 3 32.12 -16.07 10.31
N PHE A 4 31.06 -16.83 10.61
CA PHE A 4 31.02 -18.29 10.36
C PHE A 4 30.85 -18.65 8.87
N PRO A 5 29.96 -18.00 8.10
CA PRO A 5 29.91 -18.17 6.64
C PRO A 5 31.17 -17.67 5.92
N ILE A 6 31.80 -16.60 6.42
CA ILE A 6 33.13 -16.16 5.95
C ILE A 6 34.16 -17.27 6.23
N LEU A 7 34.16 -17.82 7.44
CA LEU A 7 35.04 -18.92 7.81
C LEU A 7 34.78 -20.15 6.95
N LEU A 8 33.51 -20.50 6.67
CA LEU A 8 33.15 -21.59 5.76
C LEU A 8 33.67 -21.31 4.34
N THR A 9 33.55 -20.08 3.85
CA THR A 9 34.08 -19.67 2.54
C THR A 9 35.59 -19.88 2.50
N VAL A 10 36.30 -19.42 3.53
CA VAL A 10 37.76 -19.54 3.65
C VAL A 10 38.17 -21.01 3.79
N VAL A 11 37.48 -21.79 4.63
CA VAL A 11 37.76 -23.21 4.86
C VAL A 11 37.46 -24.02 3.60
N LEU A 12 36.35 -23.80 2.89
CA LEU A 12 36.09 -24.45 1.60
C LEU A 12 37.12 -24.04 0.54
N PHE A 13 37.56 -22.79 0.54
CA PHE A 13 38.60 -22.32 -0.38
C PHE A 13 39.95 -23.01 -0.13
N ILE A 14 40.33 -23.18 1.15
CA ILE A 14 41.54 -23.85 1.60
C ILE A 14 41.44 -25.37 1.42
N VAL A 15 40.39 -26.02 1.92
CA VAL A 15 40.22 -27.49 1.87
C VAL A 15 40.07 -27.98 0.43
N ASN A 16 39.49 -27.17 -0.47
CA ASN A 16 39.41 -27.46 -1.90
C ASN A 16 40.72 -27.11 -2.65
N LEU A 17 41.87 -27.03 -1.96
CA LEU A 17 43.22 -26.92 -2.53
C LEU A 17 43.63 -28.15 -3.35
N SER A 18 42.98 -29.30 -3.20
CA SER A 18 43.45 -30.54 -3.82
C SER A 18 42.92 -30.86 -5.23
N ASN A 19 42.19 -29.97 -5.92
CA ASN A 19 41.70 -30.27 -7.27
C ASN A 19 41.98 -29.18 -8.31
N ARG A 20 42.48 -29.64 -9.46
CA ARG A 20 43.09 -28.95 -10.62
C ARG A 20 42.17 -27.95 -11.36
N GLY A 21 41.53 -27.01 -10.66
CA GLY A 21 40.74 -25.93 -11.25
C GLY A 21 41.41 -24.56 -11.14
N ASN A 22 41.11 -23.65 -12.07
CA ASN A 22 41.48 -22.22 -12.00
C ASN A 22 41.05 -21.63 -10.63
N ILE A 23 41.94 -20.83 -10.01
CA ILE A 23 41.72 -20.12 -8.74
C ILE A 23 40.38 -19.36 -8.67
N ILE A 24 39.97 -18.75 -9.78
CA ILE A 24 38.71 -18.03 -9.94
C ILE A 24 37.52 -18.98 -9.74
N SER A 25 37.56 -20.17 -10.36
CA SER A 25 36.48 -21.16 -10.19
C SER A 25 36.38 -21.67 -8.76
N ARG A 26 37.51 -21.79 -8.05
CA ARG A 26 37.55 -22.24 -6.65
C ARG A 26 37.02 -21.16 -5.71
N PHE A 27 37.36 -19.90 -5.99
CA PHE A 27 36.83 -18.75 -5.28
C PHE A 27 35.31 -18.67 -5.39
N PHE A 28 34.76 -18.66 -6.61
CA PHE A 28 33.30 -18.58 -6.81
C PHE A 28 32.55 -19.79 -6.23
N PHE A 29 33.12 -20.99 -6.30
CA PHE A 29 32.54 -22.18 -5.66
C PHE A 29 32.44 -22.00 -4.14
N SER A 30 33.51 -21.56 -3.50
CA SER A 30 33.57 -21.40 -2.05
C SER A 30 32.65 -20.26 -1.59
N LEU A 31 32.64 -19.16 -2.35
CA LEU A 31 31.77 -18.01 -2.12
C LEU A 31 30.29 -18.40 -2.21
N TYR A 32 29.92 -19.22 -3.20
CA TYR A 32 28.54 -19.70 -3.37
C TYR A 32 28.03 -20.46 -2.14
N TRP A 33 28.80 -21.44 -1.65
CA TRP A 33 28.41 -22.22 -0.46
C TRP A 33 28.43 -21.39 0.82
N GLY A 34 29.38 -20.47 0.94
CA GLY A 34 29.44 -19.50 2.02
C GLY A 34 28.17 -18.65 2.09
N ILE A 35 27.86 -17.93 1.00
CA ILE A 35 26.68 -17.06 0.90
C ILE A 35 25.39 -17.87 1.09
N GLY A 36 25.27 -19.03 0.45
CA GLY A 36 24.08 -19.87 0.59
C GLY A 36 23.85 -20.35 2.03
N SER A 37 24.93 -20.76 2.74
CA SER A 37 24.83 -21.11 4.16
C SER A 37 24.40 -19.93 5.04
N LEU A 38 24.85 -18.72 4.71
CA LEU A 38 24.46 -17.49 5.40
C LEU A 38 22.98 -17.22 5.20
N ILE A 39 22.51 -17.27 3.94
CA ILE A 39 21.09 -17.06 3.58
C ILE A 39 20.21 -18.09 4.30
N THR A 40 20.57 -19.38 4.26
CA THR A 40 19.83 -20.43 4.97
C THR A 40 19.80 -20.20 6.48
N SER A 41 20.94 -19.88 7.09
CA SER A 41 21.01 -19.65 8.54
C SER A 41 20.18 -18.44 8.95
N ALA A 42 20.24 -17.35 8.18
CA ALA A 42 19.45 -16.15 8.41
C ALA A 42 17.95 -16.43 8.28
N TYR A 43 17.54 -17.10 7.19
CA TYR A 43 16.15 -17.44 6.95
C TYR A 43 15.55 -18.33 8.05
N LEU A 44 16.28 -19.37 8.50
CA LEU A 44 15.81 -20.26 9.57
C LEU A 44 15.71 -19.57 10.94
N VAL A 45 16.55 -18.56 11.18
CA VAL A 45 16.45 -17.75 12.40
C VAL A 45 15.24 -16.82 12.34
N LEU A 46 15.00 -16.17 11.18
CA LEU A 46 13.88 -15.26 10.98
C LEU A 46 12.52 -15.98 11.10
N LEU A 47 12.37 -17.17 10.51
CA LEU A 47 11.14 -17.98 10.65
C LEU A 47 10.71 -18.27 12.10
N LYS A 48 11.66 -18.30 13.04
CA LYS A 48 11.35 -18.57 14.46
C LYS A 48 10.96 -17.29 15.22
N ILE A 49 11.30 -16.12 14.72
CA ILE A 49 10.89 -14.85 15.34
C ILE A 49 9.38 -14.68 15.16
N ASP A 50 8.80 -15.19 14.05
CA ASP A 50 7.43 -14.88 13.66
C ASP A 50 6.42 -16.05 13.73
N ASP A 51 6.84 -17.32 13.92
CA ASP A 51 5.90 -18.48 13.93
C ASP A 51 5.61 -19.06 15.34
N PRO A 52 4.39 -18.88 15.89
CA PRO A 52 4.00 -19.43 17.19
C PRO A 52 3.91 -20.96 17.24
N LYS A 53 3.80 -21.67 16.10
CA LYS A 53 3.79 -23.14 16.06
C LYS A 53 5.18 -23.74 16.20
N LEU A 54 6.22 -23.09 15.67
CA LEU A 54 7.62 -23.51 15.83
C LEU A 54 8.17 -23.26 17.24
N HIS A 55 7.57 -22.33 17.99
CA HIS A 55 7.91 -22.06 19.39
C HIS A 55 7.85 -23.32 20.28
N HIS A 56 6.97 -24.27 19.95
CA HIS A 56 6.81 -25.52 20.71
C HIS A 56 7.89 -26.57 20.42
N LEU A 57 8.45 -26.61 19.21
CA LEU A 57 9.52 -27.55 18.83
C LEU A 57 10.87 -27.19 19.45
N PHE A 58 11.08 -25.90 19.80
CA PHE A 58 12.36 -25.38 20.26
C PHE A 58 12.24 -24.58 21.57
N ARG A 59 11.43 -25.06 22.52
CA ARG A 59 11.29 -24.52 23.89
C ARG A 59 12.65 -24.50 24.60
N PHE A 60 13.39 -23.42 24.43
CA PHE A 60 14.45 -23.02 25.35
C PHE A 60 13.91 -21.91 26.23
N VAL A 61 13.99 -22.14 27.53
CA VAL A 61 13.49 -21.28 28.62
C VAL A 61 13.98 -19.84 28.45
N ASN A 62 13.08 -18.89 28.76
CA ASN A 62 13.27 -17.44 28.68
C ASN A 62 14.69 -16.99 29.06
N GLY A 63 15.42 -16.46 28.08
CA GLY A 63 16.79 -15.94 28.24
C GLY A 63 17.78 -16.27 27.11
N HIS A 64 17.42 -17.12 26.14
CA HIS A 64 18.41 -17.72 25.22
C HIS A 64 18.06 -17.73 23.72
N GLN A 65 17.38 -16.70 23.18
CA GLN A 65 17.24 -16.54 21.72
C GLN A 65 18.63 -16.55 21.03
N ASN A 66 19.61 -15.89 21.64
CA ASN A 66 20.99 -15.84 21.16
C ASN A 66 21.62 -17.24 20.99
N ILE A 67 21.42 -18.17 21.94
CA ILE A 67 22.06 -19.50 21.90
C ILE A 67 21.52 -20.33 20.73
N PHE A 68 20.22 -20.28 20.47
CA PHE A 68 19.63 -20.96 19.32
C PHE A 68 20.14 -20.38 18.00
N CYS A 69 20.19 -19.06 17.89
CA CYS A 69 20.75 -18.40 16.71
C CYS A 69 22.20 -18.84 16.49
N TYR A 70 23.04 -18.84 17.53
CA TYR A 70 24.42 -19.35 17.42
C TYR A 70 24.47 -20.82 17.02
N PHE A 71 23.57 -21.66 17.53
CA PHE A 71 23.48 -23.07 17.16
C PHE A 71 23.13 -23.25 15.67
N VAL A 72 22.13 -22.54 15.14
CA VAL A 72 21.76 -22.61 13.71
C VAL A 72 22.91 -22.10 12.83
N TYR A 73 23.47 -20.94 13.16
CA TYR A 73 24.60 -20.35 12.44
C TYR A 73 25.90 -21.17 12.52
N LEU A 74 25.99 -22.15 13.44
CA LEU A 74 27.10 -23.09 13.51
C LEU A 74 26.79 -24.39 12.75
N THR A 75 25.62 -24.97 12.99
CA THR A 75 25.25 -26.31 12.48
C THR A 75 24.98 -26.33 10.98
N VAL A 76 24.35 -25.30 10.42
CA VAL A 76 24.05 -25.22 8.99
C VAL A 76 25.34 -25.14 8.15
N PRO A 77 26.27 -24.19 8.42
CA PRO A 77 27.54 -24.15 7.69
C PRO A 77 28.37 -25.43 7.83
N VAL A 78 28.44 -26.02 9.02
CA VAL A 78 29.17 -27.27 9.27
C VAL A 78 28.55 -28.44 8.52
N SER A 79 27.22 -28.55 8.48
CA SER A 79 26.54 -29.62 7.74
C SER A 79 26.78 -29.50 6.23
N ILE A 80 26.65 -28.29 5.68
CA ILE A 80 26.95 -28.01 4.27
C ILE A 80 28.41 -28.35 3.97
N PHE A 81 29.35 -27.93 4.83
CA PHE A 81 30.76 -28.26 4.71
C PHE A 81 30.98 -29.77 4.65
N LEU A 82 30.46 -30.52 5.61
CA LEU A 82 30.66 -31.97 5.71
C LEU A 82 30.10 -32.70 4.49
N ILE A 83 28.94 -32.29 3.99
CA ILE A 83 28.33 -32.88 2.78
C ILE A 83 29.17 -32.57 1.55
N VAL A 84 29.54 -31.30 1.34
CA VAL A 84 30.36 -30.88 0.20
C VAL A 84 31.73 -31.57 0.23
N TYR A 85 32.34 -31.65 1.42
CA TYR A 85 33.59 -32.36 1.65
C TYR A 85 33.46 -33.85 1.32
N ALA A 86 32.44 -34.54 1.84
CA ALA A 86 32.21 -35.96 1.59
C ALA A 86 31.95 -36.27 0.11
N LEU A 87 31.22 -35.40 -0.60
CA LEU A 87 30.93 -35.57 -2.02
C LEU A 87 32.16 -35.33 -2.90
N ASN A 88 33.03 -34.39 -2.54
CA ASN A 88 34.23 -34.08 -3.31
C ASN A 88 35.42 -35.01 -2.98
N ASN A 89 35.55 -35.49 -1.73
CA ASN A 89 36.66 -36.35 -1.33
C ASN A 89 36.55 -37.78 -1.89
N LYS A 90 35.34 -38.22 -2.27
CA LYS A 90 35.13 -39.52 -2.94
C LYS A 90 35.47 -39.51 -4.44
N GLU A 91 35.83 -38.36 -5.01
CA GLU A 91 36.06 -38.18 -6.45
C GLU A 91 37.44 -38.64 -6.94
N TYR A 92 38.34 -39.06 -6.03
CA TYR A 92 39.69 -39.58 -6.38
C TYR A 92 39.68 -40.84 -7.28
N TYR A 93 38.52 -41.48 -7.52
CA TYR A 93 38.42 -42.79 -8.19
C TYR A 93 37.70 -42.83 -9.55
N THR A 94 37.22 -41.71 -10.12
CA THR A 94 36.49 -41.71 -11.40
C THR A 94 36.95 -40.62 -12.37
N GLN A 95 37.21 -41.00 -13.64
CA GLN A 95 37.76 -40.13 -14.71
C GLN A 95 37.01 -38.80 -14.93
N GLU A 96 37.79 -37.81 -15.39
CA GLU A 96 37.48 -36.37 -15.56
C GLU A 96 36.46 -36.04 -16.66
N LYS A 97 35.18 -36.35 -16.46
CA LYS A 97 34.12 -35.65 -17.23
C LYS A 97 33.47 -34.58 -16.35
N THR A 98 33.72 -33.32 -16.69
CA THR A 98 33.04 -32.15 -16.14
C THR A 98 31.90 -31.72 -17.07
N LEU A 99 30.87 -31.08 -16.51
CA LEU A 99 29.82 -30.44 -17.31
C LEU A 99 30.43 -29.50 -18.35
N LYS A 100 29.97 -29.62 -19.60
CA LYS A 100 30.35 -28.67 -20.67
C LYS A 100 29.84 -27.28 -20.31
N ILE A 101 30.54 -26.24 -20.77
CA ILE A 101 30.16 -24.83 -20.53
C ILE A 101 28.69 -24.59 -20.93
N MET A 102 28.28 -25.10 -22.09
CA MET A 102 26.88 -24.99 -22.53
C MET A 102 25.90 -25.62 -21.55
N ASP A 103 26.21 -26.78 -20.96
CA ASP A 103 25.32 -27.43 -19.99
C ASP A 103 25.19 -26.59 -18.70
N LYS A 104 26.28 -25.94 -18.27
CA LYS A 104 26.25 -24.99 -17.16
C LYS A 104 25.35 -23.77 -17.46
N ILE A 105 25.40 -23.26 -18.70
CA ILE A 105 24.53 -22.16 -19.14
C ILE A 105 23.05 -22.57 -19.07
N PHE A 106 22.67 -23.72 -19.62
CA PHE A 106 21.26 -24.17 -19.59
C PHE A 106 20.76 -24.47 -18.18
N VAL A 107 21.61 -25.03 -17.31
CA VAL A 107 21.27 -25.19 -15.88
C VAL A 107 21.11 -23.82 -15.22
N GLY A 108 22.00 -22.87 -15.52
CA GLY A 108 21.91 -21.49 -15.03
C GLY A 108 20.61 -20.80 -15.43
N ILE A 109 20.23 -20.88 -16.71
CA ILE A 109 18.96 -20.37 -17.24
C ILE A 109 17.79 -21.00 -16.49
N PHE A 110 17.76 -22.34 -16.37
CA PHE A 110 16.70 -23.04 -15.67
C PHE A 110 16.57 -22.61 -14.20
N THR A 111 17.68 -22.50 -13.48
CA THR A 111 17.68 -22.06 -12.08
C THR A 111 17.24 -20.61 -11.97
N PHE A 112 17.65 -19.74 -12.89
CA PHE A 112 17.26 -18.34 -12.91
C PHE A 112 15.76 -18.17 -13.20
N CYS A 113 15.25 -18.89 -14.21
CA CYS A 113 13.82 -18.95 -14.53
C CYS A 113 13.00 -19.50 -13.36
N SER A 114 13.50 -20.52 -12.66
CA SER A 114 12.84 -21.08 -11.47
C SER A 114 12.82 -20.10 -10.31
N TRP A 115 13.91 -19.34 -10.11
CA TRP A 115 13.97 -18.30 -9.09
C TRP A 115 13.00 -17.16 -9.39
N ILE A 116 12.94 -16.67 -10.64
CA ILE A 116 11.97 -15.65 -11.04
C ILE A 116 10.54 -16.16 -10.83
N ALA A 117 10.21 -17.35 -11.31
CA ALA A 117 8.88 -17.92 -11.14
C ALA A 117 8.48 -18.00 -9.65
N LEU A 118 9.40 -18.45 -8.79
CA LEU A 118 9.15 -18.55 -7.36
C LEU A 118 9.05 -17.17 -6.70
N LEU A 119 9.92 -16.22 -7.06
CA LEU A 119 9.86 -14.86 -6.55
C LEU A 119 8.55 -14.18 -6.94
N CYS A 120 8.05 -14.40 -8.16
CA CYS A 120 6.74 -13.89 -8.58
C CYS A 120 5.61 -14.48 -7.72
N ILE A 121 5.59 -15.80 -7.50
CA ILE A 121 4.57 -16.46 -6.67
C ILE A 121 4.61 -15.91 -5.24
N LEU A 122 5.80 -15.88 -4.63
CA LEU A 122 5.95 -15.41 -3.25
C LEU A 122 5.67 -13.91 -3.12
N SER A 123 6.04 -13.11 -4.12
CA SER A 123 5.72 -11.67 -4.13
C SER A 123 4.23 -11.43 -4.32
N ALA A 124 3.55 -12.20 -5.17
CA ALA A 124 2.10 -12.11 -5.34
C ALA A 124 1.38 -12.55 -4.06
N ASN A 125 1.78 -13.67 -3.47
CA ASN A 125 1.22 -14.14 -2.21
C ASN A 125 1.49 -13.16 -1.06
N TRP A 126 2.71 -12.62 -0.95
CA TRP A 126 3.05 -11.58 0.02
C TRP A 126 2.23 -10.31 -0.23
N ALA A 127 2.16 -9.78 -1.45
CA ALA A 127 1.38 -8.57 -1.72
C ALA A 127 -0.11 -8.76 -1.40
N MET A 128 -0.67 -9.91 -1.79
CA MET A 128 -2.07 -10.22 -1.54
C MET A 128 -2.37 -10.59 -0.09
N ASN A 129 -1.40 -11.03 0.71
CA ASN A 129 -1.56 -11.36 2.14
C ASN A 129 -1.19 -10.22 3.08
N HIS A 130 -0.19 -9.42 2.72
CA HIS A 130 0.34 -8.29 3.47
C HIS A 130 -0.50 -7.03 3.26
N PHE A 131 -0.98 -6.82 2.03
CA PHE A 131 -1.86 -5.70 1.70
C PHE A 131 -3.26 -6.13 1.26
N GLN A 132 -3.62 -7.34 1.65
CA GLN A 132 -4.96 -7.91 1.58
C GLN A 132 -6.11 -6.95 1.18
N GLY A 133 -6.57 -7.06 -0.09
CA GLY A 133 -7.61 -6.21 -0.68
C GLY A 133 -7.09 -5.14 -1.66
N ILE A 134 -5.77 -5.05 -1.83
CA ILE A 134 -5.15 -4.22 -2.87
C ILE A 134 -5.60 -4.64 -4.27
N SER A 135 -5.97 -3.64 -5.07
CA SER A 135 -6.24 -3.84 -6.49
C SER A 135 -4.95 -3.93 -7.31
N ILE A 136 -4.98 -4.62 -8.45
CA ILE A 136 -3.83 -4.68 -9.38
C ILE A 136 -3.35 -3.28 -9.79
N ASN A 137 -4.28 -2.34 -9.90
CA ASN A 137 -3.97 -0.95 -10.16
C ASN A 137 -3.10 -0.33 -9.07
N GLN A 138 -3.42 -0.58 -7.80
CA GLN A 138 -2.65 -0.05 -6.67
C GLN A 138 -1.28 -0.71 -6.56
N ILE A 139 -1.13 -2.00 -6.90
CA ILE A 139 0.18 -2.65 -7.02
C ILE A 139 1.03 -1.90 -8.05
N ILE A 140 0.46 -1.72 -9.26
CA ILE A 140 1.16 -1.03 -10.35
C ILE A 140 1.48 0.41 -9.94
N PHE A 141 0.53 1.14 -9.37
CA PHE A 141 0.72 2.52 -8.91
C PHE A 141 1.90 2.60 -7.94
N THR A 142 1.88 1.79 -6.88
CA THR A 142 2.93 1.75 -5.84
C THR A 142 4.29 1.44 -6.43
N MET A 143 4.38 0.48 -7.36
CA MET A 143 5.62 0.14 -8.05
C MET A 143 6.16 1.27 -8.95
N THR A 144 5.30 2.18 -9.40
CA THR A 144 5.70 3.35 -10.20
C THR A 144 6.03 4.59 -9.38
N GLN A 145 5.73 4.60 -8.09
CA GLN A 145 6.00 5.75 -7.23
C GLN A 145 7.43 5.68 -6.65
N PRO A 146 8.03 6.83 -6.30
CA PRO A 146 9.27 6.86 -5.53
C PRO A 146 9.09 6.12 -4.20
N VAL A 147 10.13 5.39 -3.78
CA VAL A 147 10.18 4.71 -2.48
C VAL A 147 10.47 5.72 -1.34
N GLU A 148 10.88 6.94 -1.68
CA GLU A 148 11.13 8.02 -0.73
C GLU A 148 9.88 8.33 0.11
N GLY A 149 10.06 8.38 1.44
CA GLY A 149 8.97 8.59 2.39
C GLY A 149 8.15 7.33 2.73
N THR A 150 8.51 6.15 2.21
CA THR A 150 7.89 4.88 2.63
C THR A 150 8.39 4.49 4.03
N ASP A 151 7.50 3.95 4.86
CA ASP A 151 7.90 3.39 6.15
C ASP A 151 8.89 2.20 5.99
N GLN A 152 9.96 2.22 6.78
CA GLN A 152 11.06 1.26 6.67
C GLN A 152 10.62 -0.18 6.96
N SER A 153 9.62 -0.38 7.82
CA SER A 153 9.14 -1.72 8.18
C SER A 153 8.54 -2.47 6.97
N GLN A 154 7.93 -1.74 6.03
CA GLN A 154 7.34 -2.30 4.81
C GLN A 154 8.41 -2.85 3.86
N ILE A 155 9.52 -2.12 3.72
CA ILE A 155 10.68 -2.54 2.93
C ILE A 155 11.31 -3.78 3.57
N ASP A 156 11.46 -3.75 4.90
CA ASP A 156 12.04 -4.86 5.65
C ASP A 156 11.19 -6.13 5.53
N SER A 157 9.85 -6.01 5.58
CA SER A 157 8.89 -7.11 5.37
C SER A 157 9.08 -7.77 3.99
N TYR A 158 9.23 -6.99 2.91
CA TYR A 158 9.45 -7.56 1.57
C TYR A 158 10.82 -8.26 1.45
N ILE A 159 11.87 -7.66 2.02
CA ILE A 159 13.22 -8.22 1.99
C ILE A 159 13.25 -9.56 2.76
N VAL A 160 12.73 -9.56 3.99
CA VAL A 160 12.71 -10.72 4.89
C VAL A 160 11.73 -11.80 4.42
N GLY A 161 10.61 -11.40 3.83
CA GLY A 161 9.60 -12.29 3.28
C GLY A 161 9.98 -12.84 1.90
N PRO A 162 9.33 -12.39 0.82
CA PRO A 162 9.43 -13.03 -0.50
C PRO A 162 10.86 -13.10 -1.06
N LEU A 163 11.68 -12.06 -0.88
CA LEU A 163 13.03 -12.04 -1.43
C LEU A 163 13.93 -13.09 -0.76
N MET A 164 14.07 -13.04 0.56
CA MET A 164 14.90 -14.02 1.29
C MET A 164 14.36 -15.45 1.17
N GLN A 165 13.05 -15.66 1.19
CA GLN A 165 12.41 -16.96 0.96
C GLN A 165 12.77 -17.54 -0.40
N SER A 166 12.63 -16.75 -1.48
CA SER A 166 12.95 -17.20 -2.84
C SER A 166 14.43 -17.59 -2.97
N LEU A 167 15.34 -16.82 -2.34
CA LEU A 167 16.78 -17.08 -2.32
C LEU A 167 17.13 -18.36 -1.55
N PHE A 168 16.41 -18.64 -0.46
CA PHE A 168 16.56 -19.87 0.30
C PHE A 168 16.16 -21.11 -0.51
N TYR A 169 14.98 -21.08 -1.13
CA TYR A 169 14.49 -22.21 -1.93
C TYR A 169 15.32 -22.46 -3.19
N ILE A 170 15.79 -21.40 -3.86
CA ILE A 170 16.68 -21.59 -5.01
C ILE A 170 18.04 -22.16 -4.60
N PHE A 171 18.56 -21.78 -3.43
CA PHE A 171 19.77 -22.39 -2.90
C PHE A 171 19.58 -23.89 -2.66
N ILE A 172 18.45 -24.30 -2.09
CA ILE A 172 18.10 -25.73 -1.93
C ILE A 172 18.03 -26.44 -3.29
N LEU A 173 17.37 -25.84 -4.29
CA LEU A 173 17.26 -26.43 -5.62
C LEU A 173 18.64 -26.68 -6.24
N ILE A 174 19.52 -25.68 -6.21
CA ILE A 174 20.89 -25.80 -6.73
C ILE A 174 21.69 -26.82 -5.91
N PHE A 175 21.52 -26.86 -4.59
CA PHE A 175 22.15 -27.86 -3.72
C PHE A 175 21.72 -29.29 -4.08
N ILE A 176 20.43 -29.51 -4.35
CA ILE A 176 19.90 -30.81 -4.78
C ILE A 176 20.47 -31.19 -6.15
N ILE A 177 20.45 -30.26 -7.13
CA ILE A 177 21.03 -30.49 -8.47
C ILE A 177 22.52 -30.85 -8.35
N TYR A 178 23.26 -30.13 -7.51
CA TYR A 178 24.66 -30.43 -7.23
C TYR A 178 24.84 -31.83 -6.63
N CYS A 179 24.08 -32.18 -5.60
CA CYS A 179 24.14 -33.50 -4.95
C CYS A 179 23.81 -34.63 -5.92
N ILE A 180 22.73 -34.51 -6.70
CA ILE A 180 22.33 -35.51 -7.71
C ILE A 180 23.44 -35.69 -8.74
N ASN A 181 23.95 -34.58 -9.29
CA ASN A 181 25.01 -34.63 -10.28
C ASN A 181 26.27 -35.32 -9.72
N ARG A 182 26.67 -34.98 -8.49
CA ARG A 182 27.81 -35.61 -7.81
C ARG A 182 27.59 -37.10 -7.51
N LEU A 183 26.43 -37.49 -6.97
CA LEU A 183 26.12 -38.88 -6.66
C LEU A 183 26.03 -39.76 -7.92
N THR A 184 25.45 -39.25 -9.01
CA THR A 184 25.41 -39.98 -10.30
C THR A 184 26.81 -40.20 -10.87
N LYS A 185 27.68 -39.18 -10.78
CA LYS A 185 29.08 -39.29 -11.19
C LYS A 185 29.83 -40.33 -10.36
N LEU A 186 29.66 -40.32 -9.03
CA LEU A 186 30.27 -41.30 -8.13
C LEU A 186 29.83 -42.75 -8.43
N LYS A 187 28.54 -42.98 -8.72
CA LYS A 187 28.01 -44.33 -8.96
C LYS A 187 28.25 -44.86 -10.38
N LYS A 188 28.19 -44.00 -11.40
CA LYS A 188 28.14 -44.43 -12.81
C LYS A 188 29.27 -43.88 -13.68
N GLY A 189 30.15 -43.03 -13.14
CA GLY A 189 31.26 -42.41 -13.87
C GLY A 189 30.83 -41.36 -14.91
N ILE A 190 29.53 -41.05 -15.00
CA ILE A 190 28.95 -40.06 -15.92
C ILE A 190 27.95 -39.17 -15.19
N THR A 191 27.77 -37.95 -15.71
CA THR A 191 26.83 -36.97 -15.14
C THR A 191 25.38 -37.32 -15.48
N VAL A 192 24.41 -36.96 -14.63
CA VAL A 192 22.97 -37.17 -14.92
C VAL A 192 22.57 -36.55 -16.27
N PHE A 193 23.20 -35.43 -16.62
CA PHE A 193 22.99 -34.70 -17.87
C PHE A 193 23.58 -35.41 -19.10
N GLU A 194 24.38 -36.46 -18.97
CA GLU A 194 24.84 -37.27 -20.12
C GLU A 194 23.82 -38.35 -20.52
N PHE A 195 22.93 -38.75 -19.61
CA PHE A 195 21.84 -39.70 -19.92
C PHE A 195 20.71 -39.08 -20.73
N ILE A 196 20.54 -37.75 -20.66
CA ILE A 196 19.42 -37.05 -21.26
C ILE A 196 19.79 -36.62 -22.69
N ARG A 197 19.31 -37.37 -23.68
CA ARG A 197 19.63 -37.18 -25.11
C ARG A 197 19.30 -35.78 -25.65
N PHE A 198 18.17 -35.21 -25.23
CA PHE A 198 17.70 -33.86 -25.62
C PHE A 198 17.76 -32.84 -24.48
N LYS A 199 18.74 -32.95 -23.58
CA LYS A 199 18.84 -32.14 -22.36
C LYS A 199 18.68 -30.63 -22.55
N LYS A 200 19.24 -30.06 -23.63
CA LYS A 200 19.16 -28.62 -23.90
C LYS A 200 17.72 -28.21 -24.19
N LEU A 201 17.08 -28.92 -25.12
CA LEU A 201 15.68 -28.70 -25.47
C LEU A 201 14.78 -28.91 -24.24
N LEU A 202 15.00 -30.00 -23.50
CA LEU A 202 14.25 -30.30 -22.28
C LEU A 202 14.39 -29.17 -21.25
N MET A 203 15.61 -28.71 -20.95
CA MET A 203 15.85 -27.64 -19.97
C MET A 203 15.24 -26.31 -20.43
N SER A 204 15.34 -25.96 -21.71
CA SER A 204 14.68 -24.77 -22.26
C SER A 204 13.17 -24.85 -22.14
N VAL A 205 12.56 -25.98 -22.53
CA VAL A 205 11.11 -26.20 -22.42
C VAL A 205 10.67 -26.15 -20.96
N LEU A 206 11.38 -26.81 -20.05
CA LEU A 206 11.07 -26.77 -18.61
C LEU A 206 11.21 -25.36 -18.03
N SER A 207 12.23 -24.59 -18.45
CA SER A 207 12.41 -23.21 -17.98
C SER A 207 11.22 -22.33 -18.38
N ILE A 208 10.77 -22.46 -19.64
CA ILE A 208 9.60 -21.74 -20.16
C ILE A 208 8.33 -22.18 -19.44
N LEU A 209 8.11 -23.49 -19.29
CA LEU A 209 6.94 -24.03 -18.60
C LEU A 209 6.87 -23.58 -17.13
N ILE A 210 8.00 -23.55 -16.43
CA ILE A 210 8.07 -23.07 -15.04
C ILE A 210 7.76 -21.58 -14.96
N LEU A 211 8.32 -20.75 -15.86
CA LEU A 211 8.00 -19.32 -15.88
C LEU A 211 6.52 -19.08 -16.15
N ILE A 212 5.97 -19.74 -17.17
CA ILE A 212 4.55 -19.65 -17.51
C ILE A 212 3.70 -20.08 -16.31
N SER A 213 4.00 -21.24 -15.71
CA SER A 213 3.25 -21.75 -14.56
C SER A 213 3.34 -20.82 -13.36
N GLY A 214 4.52 -20.28 -13.05
CA GLY A 214 4.69 -19.35 -11.95
C GLY A 214 3.94 -18.03 -12.16
N PHE A 215 3.93 -17.53 -13.40
CA PHE A 215 3.15 -16.35 -13.75
C PHE A 215 1.64 -16.61 -13.66
N PHE A 216 1.16 -17.78 -14.12
CA PHE A 216 -0.24 -18.18 -13.98
C PHE A 216 -0.66 -18.33 -12.51
N ILE A 217 0.18 -18.94 -11.67
CA ILE A 217 -0.08 -19.04 -10.23
C ILE A 217 -0.13 -17.65 -9.60
N SER A 218 0.82 -16.77 -9.94
CA SER A 218 0.84 -15.38 -9.44
C SER A 218 -0.42 -14.61 -9.84
N ILE A 219 -0.88 -14.76 -11.08
CA ILE A 219 -2.16 -14.19 -11.56
C ILE A 219 -3.35 -14.77 -10.81
N ASN A 220 -3.32 -16.07 -10.52
CA ASN A 220 -4.41 -16.72 -9.77
C ASN A 220 -4.49 -16.19 -8.33
N GLU A 221 -3.35 -15.93 -7.69
CA GLU A 221 -3.30 -15.31 -6.36
C GLU A 221 -3.83 -13.86 -6.40
N ILE A 222 -3.49 -13.07 -7.42
CA ILE A 222 -3.98 -11.69 -7.57
C ILE A 222 -5.47 -11.64 -7.93
N GLY A 223 -5.94 -12.56 -8.77
CA GLY A 223 -7.32 -12.64 -9.25
C GLY A 223 -7.42 -12.42 -10.76
N TYR A 224 -7.71 -13.50 -11.49
CA TYR A 224 -7.81 -13.48 -12.96
C TYR A 224 -8.84 -12.46 -13.47
N ALA A 225 -10.00 -12.35 -12.81
CA ALA A 225 -11.05 -11.43 -13.23
C ALA A 225 -10.59 -9.96 -13.16
N GLU A 226 -9.81 -9.62 -12.14
CA GLU A 226 -9.30 -8.27 -11.94
C GLU A 226 -8.21 -7.93 -12.97
N VAL A 227 -7.26 -8.83 -13.18
CA VAL A 227 -6.24 -8.70 -14.24
C VAL A 227 -6.91 -8.54 -15.60
N LYS A 228 -7.95 -9.35 -15.87
CA LYS A 228 -8.70 -9.30 -17.12
C LYS A 228 -9.40 -7.96 -17.31
N SER A 229 -10.12 -7.50 -16.29
CA SER A 229 -10.83 -6.23 -16.29
C SER A 229 -9.87 -5.05 -16.51
N TYR A 230 -8.74 -5.06 -15.80
CA TYR A 230 -7.75 -4.00 -15.87
C TYR A 230 -7.08 -3.89 -17.24
N PHE A 231 -6.66 -5.00 -17.85
CA PHE A 231 -5.86 -4.97 -19.08
C PHE A 231 -6.67 -5.09 -20.37
N PHE A 232 -7.80 -5.80 -20.36
CA PHE A 232 -8.44 -6.28 -21.59
C PHE A 232 -9.89 -5.85 -21.77
N GLU A 233 -10.59 -5.45 -20.70
CA GLU A 233 -11.98 -4.99 -20.80
C GLU A 233 -12.07 -3.47 -20.89
N LYS A 234 -13.01 -3.00 -21.71
CA LYS A 234 -13.27 -1.58 -21.91
C LYS A 234 -14.56 -1.15 -21.24
N SER A 235 -14.53 -0.01 -20.56
CA SER A 235 -15.69 0.68 -20.02
C SER A 235 -16.05 1.89 -20.88
N GLY A 236 -17.36 2.08 -21.04
CA GLY A 236 -17.96 3.32 -21.56
C GLY A 236 -18.55 4.21 -20.47
N LEU A 237 -18.14 4.03 -19.21
CA LEU A 237 -18.68 4.74 -18.05
C LEU A 237 -18.42 6.24 -18.15
N TYR A 238 -17.19 6.63 -18.46
CA TYR A 238 -16.78 8.03 -18.46
C TYR A 238 -17.51 8.82 -19.56
N GLU A 239 -17.69 8.25 -20.74
CA GLU A 239 -18.45 8.86 -21.83
C GLU A 239 -19.92 9.11 -21.46
N LYS A 240 -20.48 8.31 -20.54
CA LYS A 240 -21.90 8.35 -20.17
C LYS A 240 -22.18 9.12 -18.88
N ALA A 241 -21.27 9.04 -17.91
CA ALA A 241 -21.50 9.48 -16.54
C ALA A 241 -20.54 10.58 -16.06
N TYR A 242 -19.36 10.73 -16.68
CA TYR A 242 -18.41 11.76 -16.29
C TYR A 242 -18.86 13.14 -16.76
N ILE A 243 -18.99 14.07 -15.82
CA ILE A 243 -19.26 15.48 -16.10
C ILE A 243 -17.97 16.27 -15.90
N ASN A 244 -17.45 16.89 -16.97
CA ASN A 244 -16.23 17.70 -16.89
C ASN A 244 -16.46 18.92 -15.95
N PRO A 245 -15.80 18.97 -14.78
CA PRO A 245 -16.04 20.02 -13.80
C PRO A 245 -15.71 21.44 -14.29
N GLU A 246 -14.75 21.60 -15.21
CA GLU A 246 -14.35 22.90 -15.77
C GLU A 246 -15.48 23.57 -16.59
N LYS A 247 -16.38 22.76 -17.15
CA LYS A 247 -17.48 23.22 -18.00
C LYS A 247 -18.78 23.47 -17.24
N VAL A 248 -18.85 23.09 -15.97
CA VAL A 248 -20.05 23.27 -15.14
C VAL A 248 -20.07 24.67 -14.56
N LYS A 249 -21.22 25.34 -14.64
CA LYS A 249 -21.40 26.63 -13.99
C LYS A 249 -21.49 26.44 -12.48
N LEU A 250 -20.59 27.12 -11.77
CA LEU A 250 -20.54 27.18 -10.31
C LEU A 250 -20.84 28.60 -9.83
N THR A 251 -21.81 28.76 -8.93
CA THR A 251 -22.13 30.05 -8.32
C THR A 251 -21.74 30.02 -6.85
N PHE A 252 -20.72 30.80 -6.48
CA PHE A 252 -20.30 30.93 -5.07
C PHE A 252 -21.20 31.93 -4.34
N PRO A 253 -21.41 31.74 -3.02
CA PRO A 253 -22.07 32.75 -2.20
C PRO A 253 -21.23 34.03 -2.15
N GLU A 254 -21.88 35.18 -1.91
CA GLU A 254 -21.19 36.49 -1.80
C GLU A 254 -20.08 36.45 -0.76
N LYS A 255 -20.39 35.89 0.43
CA LYS A 255 -19.40 35.58 1.47
C LYS A 255 -18.98 34.12 1.35
N LYS A 256 -17.80 33.90 0.77
CA LYS A 256 -17.17 32.57 0.67
C LYS A 256 -16.83 32.04 2.06
N ARG A 257 -17.10 30.75 2.30
CA ARG A 257 -16.82 30.05 3.56
C ARG A 257 -15.42 29.46 3.55
N ASN A 258 -14.77 29.38 4.70
CA ASN A 258 -13.54 28.60 4.83
C ASN A 258 -13.87 27.11 4.82
N LEU A 259 -12.92 26.30 4.37
CA LEU A 259 -12.99 24.85 4.39
C LEU A 259 -11.89 24.28 5.31
N ILE A 260 -12.28 23.39 6.21
CA ILE A 260 -11.37 22.45 6.88
C ILE A 260 -11.79 21.05 6.45
N TYR A 261 -10.95 20.39 5.67
CA TYR A 261 -11.15 19.01 5.21
C TYR A 261 -10.18 18.09 5.96
N ILE A 262 -10.72 17.20 6.78
CA ILE A 262 -9.96 16.22 7.56
C ILE A 262 -10.15 14.84 6.93
N PHE A 263 -9.13 14.38 6.20
CA PHE A 263 -9.00 12.98 5.85
C PHE A 263 -8.51 12.21 7.07
N MET A 264 -9.28 11.21 7.48
CA MET A 264 -8.91 10.30 8.56
C MET A 264 -8.43 8.98 7.96
N GLU A 265 -7.15 8.67 8.16
CA GLU A 265 -6.53 7.44 7.62
C GLU A 265 -7.32 6.19 8.01
N SER A 266 -7.70 5.39 7.01
CA SER A 266 -8.40 4.10 7.18
C SER A 266 -9.68 4.19 8.02
N MET A 267 -10.33 5.36 8.06
CA MET A 267 -11.49 5.59 8.93
C MET A 267 -12.81 5.14 8.29
N GLU A 268 -13.51 4.24 8.97
CA GLU A 268 -14.72 3.61 8.46
C GLU A 268 -15.80 3.44 9.52
N THR A 269 -17.03 3.24 9.08
CA THR A 269 -18.21 3.09 9.95
C THR A 269 -18.22 1.79 10.73
N THR A 270 -17.43 0.79 10.28
CA THR A 270 -17.30 -0.52 10.90
C THR A 270 -16.92 -0.42 12.37
N TYR A 271 -16.15 0.59 12.77
CA TYR A 271 -15.67 0.84 14.14
C TYR A 271 -16.75 1.26 15.13
N ILE A 272 -17.92 1.61 14.64
CA ILE A 272 -19.05 2.04 15.47
C ILE A 272 -19.76 0.80 16.03
N SER A 273 -20.52 0.97 17.13
CA SER A 273 -21.34 -0.11 17.67
C SER A 273 -22.49 -0.51 16.74
N LYS A 274 -22.90 -1.79 16.81
CA LYS A 274 -23.96 -2.36 15.96
C LYS A 274 -25.30 -1.63 16.03
N ASP A 275 -25.67 -1.09 17.19
CA ASP A 275 -26.92 -0.36 17.40
C ASP A 275 -26.95 1.00 16.68
N LEU A 276 -25.78 1.55 16.36
CA LEU A 276 -25.64 2.82 15.63
C LEU A 276 -25.38 2.62 14.13
N GLY A 277 -25.20 1.38 13.67
CA GLY A 277 -24.96 1.03 12.26
C GLY A 277 -23.55 0.51 11.95
N GLY A 278 -22.68 0.45 12.95
CA GLY A 278 -21.35 -0.15 12.80
C GLY A 278 -21.36 -1.67 12.94
N ALA A 279 -20.18 -2.27 13.16
CA ALA A 279 -20.04 -3.71 13.34
C ALA A 279 -19.41 -4.11 14.68
N GLN A 280 -18.84 -3.15 15.42
CA GLN A 280 -18.19 -3.40 16.70
C GLN A 280 -19.19 -3.65 17.82
N LYS A 281 -18.71 -4.32 18.88
CA LYS A 281 -19.48 -4.52 20.12
C LYS A 281 -19.59 -3.21 20.90
N GLU A 282 -18.51 -2.46 20.96
CA GLU A 282 -18.41 -1.16 21.63
C GLU A 282 -18.20 -0.07 20.58
N ASN A 283 -18.68 1.13 20.86
CA ASN A 283 -18.55 2.25 19.94
C ASN A 283 -17.16 2.88 20.10
N LEU A 284 -16.28 2.68 19.12
CA LEU A 284 -14.93 3.22 19.16
C LEU A 284 -14.86 4.70 18.75
N LEU A 285 -15.91 5.25 18.12
CA LEU A 285 -16.01 6.63 17.66
C LEU A 285 -17.09 7.43 18.42
N PRO A 286 -17.11 7.44 19.76
CA PRO A 286 -18.20 8.04 20.52
C PRO A 286 -18.33 9.54 20.29
N ASN A 287 -17.24 10.28 20.04
CA ASN A 287 -17.36 11.73 19.86
C ASN A 287 -18.01 12.06 18.51
N LEU A 288 -17.52 11.50 17.40
CA LEU A 288 -18.07 11.73 16.07
C LEU A 288 -19.53 11.26 15.98
N THR A 289 -19.84 10.07 16.48
CA THR A 289 -21.22 9.55 16.49
C THR A 289 -22.17 10.41 17.34
N ASN A 290 -21.72 10.95 18.48
CA ASN A 290 -22.52 11.86 19.29
C ASN A 290 -22.87 13.17 18.54
N ARG A 291 -21.97 13.71 17.72
CA ARG A 291 -22.24 14.91 16.89
C ARG A 291 -23.31 14.63 15.84
N ILE A 292 -23.29 13.45 15.25
CA ILE A 292 -24.33 13.03 14.30
C ILE A 292 -25.68 12.87 15.01
N GLN A 293 -25.69 12.21 16.18
CA GLN A 293 -26.93 11.95 16.93
C GLN A 293 -27.56 13.23 17.53
N SER A 294 -26.74 14.20 17.92
CA SER A 294 -27.20 15.49 18.45
C SER A 294 -27.73 16.44 17.36
N GLY A 295 -27.50 16.11 16.07
CA GLY A 295 -27.85 16.94 14.92
C GLY A 295 -26.84 18.06 14.65
N GLU A 296 -25.69 18.06 15.32
CA GLU A 296 -24.59 19.00 15.08
C GLU A 296 -23.87 18.73 13.75
N ALA A 297 -23.80 17.45 13.35
CA ALA A 297 -23.16 17.02 12.11
C ALA A 297 -24.15 16.31 11.17
N ILE A 298 -23.99 16.55 9.87
CA ILE A 298 -24.72 15.85 8.81
C ILE A 298 -23.88 14.65 8.38
N ASN A 299 -24.43 13.45 8.52
CA ASN A 299 -23.83 12.21 8.00
C ASN A 299 -24.65 11.67 6.82
N PHE A 300 -24.01 11.54 5.66
CA PHE A 300 -24.58 10.79 4.54
C PHE A 300 -24.38 9.30 4.76
N SER A 301 -25.45 8.52 4.61
CA SER A 301 -25.48 7.10 4.95
C SER A 301 -26.13 6.27 3.86
N ASN A 302 -25.54 5.10 3.62
CA ASN A 302 -26.11 4.04 2.80
C ASN A 302 -27.19 3.21 3.49
N THR A 303 -27.41 3.45 4.78
CA THR A 303 -28.46 2.83 5.61
C THR A 303 -29.35 3.90 6.24
N ASP A 304 -30.32 3.46 7.05
CA ASP A 304 -31.16 4.32 7.88
C ASP A 304 -30.44 4.84 9.12
N THR A 305 -29.40 4.13 9.58
CA THR A 305 -28.56 4.51 10.72
C THR A 305 -27.32 5.31 10.28
N ILE A 306 -26.28 5.38 11.13
CA ILE A 306 -24.96 5.88 10.70
C ILE A 306 -24.37 4.84 9.73
N GLY A 307 -23.86 5.34 8.62
CA GLY A 307 -23.27 4.58 7.53
C GLY A 307 -22.38 5.51 6.72
N GLY A 308 -22.03 5.13 5.50
CA GLY A 308 -20.97 5.83 4.79
C GLY A 308 -20.89 5.53 3.30
N ALA A 309 -19.81 6.00 2.69
CA ALA A 309 -19.57 5.81 1.27
C ALA A 309 -19.17 4.36 0.98
N LEU A 310 -19.77 3.78 -0.05
CA LEU A 310 -19.43 2.44 -0.53
C LEU A 310 -18.01 2.44 -1.10
N PRO A 311 -17.20 1.42 -0.78
CA PRO A 311 -15.81 1.37 -1.22
C PRO A 311 -15.71 1.13 -2.72
N ILE A 312 -14.67 1.68 -3.35
CA ILE A 312 -14.31 1.43 -4.74
C ILE A 312 -12.86 0.93 -4.78
N ARG A 313 -12.58 -0.18 -5.48
CA ARG A 313 -11.24 -0.82 -5.51
C ARG A 313 -10.12 0.15 -5.92
N LEU A 314 -10.39 1.05 -6.87
CA LEU A 314 -9.40 2.03 -7.35
C LEU A 314 -9.20 3.22 -6.42
N THR A 315 -10.02 3.35 -5.38
CA THR A 315 -9.90 4.41 -4.35
C THR A 315 -9.53 3.82 -2.99
N GLY A 316 -9.16 2.54 -2.93
CA GLY A 316 -8.92 1.79 -1.68
C GLY A 316 -7.59 2.08 -1.00
N PHE A 317 -6.98 3.24 -1.23
CA PHE A 317 -5.70 3.66 -0.66
C PHE A 317 -5.65 5.19 -0.58
N THR A 318 -4.86 5.75 0.33
CA THR A 318 -4.89 7.16 0.73
C THR A 318 -5.00 8.13 -0.44
N VAL A 319 -4.06 8.06 -1.39
CA VAL A 319 -4.04 8.95 -2.56
C VAL A 319 -5.25 8.73 -3.47
N GLY A 320 -5.65 7.47 -3.67
CA GLY A 320 -6.84 7.13 -4.44
C GLY A 320 -8.12 7.70 -3.81
N GLY A 321 -8.23 7.63 -2.48
CA GLY A 321 -9.31 8.21 -1.69
C GLY A 321 -9.32 9.74 -1.77
N MET A 322 -8.17 10.38 -1.54
CA MET A 322 -8.04 11.84 -1.64
C MET A 322 -8.44 12.34 -3.03
N VAL A 323 -7.89 11.75 -4.11
CA VAL A 323 -8.21 12.14 -5.50
C VAL A 323 -9.68 11.90 -5.83
N ALA A 324 -10.28 10.80 -5.37
CA ALA A 324 -11.70 10.55 -5.56
C ALA A 324 -12.55 11.65 -4.93
N GLN A 325 -12.23 12.04 -3.70
CA GLN A 325 -12.97 13.04 -2.94
C GLN A 325 -12.68 14.49 -3.37
N SER A 326 -11.55 14.75 -4.03
CA SER A 326 -11.19 16.09 -4.51
C SER A 326 -11.39 16.29 -6.02
N ALA A 327 -11.47 15.25 -6.84
CA ALA A 327 -11.62 15.38 -8.30
C ALA A 327 -12.72 14.50 -8.91
N GLY A 328 -13.36 13.61 -8.12
CA GLY A 328 -14.45 12.76 -8.61
C GLY A 328 -13.99 11.74 -9.65
N VAL A 329 -12.73 11.31 -9.61
CA VAL A 329 -12.12 10.31 -10.52
C VAL A 329 -11.19 9.39 -9.75
N PRO A 330 -11.00 8.12 -10.17
CA PRO A 330 -10.02 7.24 -9.54
C PRO A 330 -8.59 7.58 -10.00
N VAL A 331 -7.59 7.11 -9.24
CA VAL A 331 -6.20 7.08 -9.72
C VAL A 331 -5.97 5.78 -10.46
N ARG A 332 -5.88 5.83 -11.79
CA ARG A 332 -5.55 4.67 -12.63
C ARG A 332 -4.21 4.84 -13.32
N THR A 333 -3.33 3.85 -13.18
CA THR A 333 -1.99 3.89 -13.77
C THR A 333 -2.01 3.36 -15.20
N SER A 334 -1.98 4.26 -16.19
CA SER A 334 -1.91 3.83 -17.60
C SER A 334 -0.50 3.31 -17.93
N LEU A 335 -0.40 2.03 -18.31
CA LEU A 335 0.85 1.40 -18.79
C LEU A 335 1.11 1.67 -20.28
N ASP A 336 0.29 2.48 -20.94
CA ASP A 336 0.50 2.83 -22.35
C ASP A 336 1.77 3.70 -22.48
N ASN A 337 2.77 3.12 -23.16
CA ASN A 337 4.19 3.48 -23.36
C ASN A 337 4.56 4.93 -23.76
N ASN A 338 3.66 5.91 -23.70
CA ASN A 338 3.94 7.31 -24.04
C ASN A 338 4.07 8.24 -22.81
N THR A 339 3.90 7.73 -21.59
CA THR A 339 4.29 8.42 -20.34
C THR A 339 5.65 7.95 -19.82
N LEU A 340 6.14 6.81 -20.33
CA LEU A 340 7.51 6.32 -20.14
C LEU A 340 8.40 6.87 -21.25
N ASP A 341 8.61 8.19 -21.26
CA ASP A 341 9.73 8.73 -22.03
C ASP A 341 11.02 8.14 -21.46
N ASN A 342 11.78 7.43 -22.30
CA ASN A 342 12.95 6.62 -21.93
C ASN A 342 14.17 7.47 -21.45
N ASN A 343 13.93 8.71 -21.02
CA ASN A 343 14.95 9.71 -20.69
C ASN A 343 14.70 10.52 -19.40
N SER A 344 13.68 10.21 -18.60
CA SER A 344 13.54 10.84 -17.28
C SER A 344 13.79 9.82 -16.16
N ASN A 345 14.78 10.13 -15.31
CA ASN A 345 14.94 9.50 -14.00
C ASN A 345 13.57 9.41 -13.32
N TYR A 346 13.20 8.19 -12.92
CA TYR A 346 11.90 7.75 -12.37
C TYR A 346 11.47 8.43 -11.05
N GLN A 347 12.09 9.54 -10.66
CA GLN A 347 11.85 10.21 -9.38
C GLN A 347 10.80 11.31 -9.41
N ASN A 348 10.21 11.63 -10.57
CA ASN A 348 9.14 12.63 -10.65
C ASN A 348 8.11 12.19 -11.70
N LEU A 349 6.89 11.84 -11.25
CA LEU A 349 5.73 12.00 -12.12
C LEU A 349 5.71 13.48 -12.53
N LYS A 350 6.11 13.81 -13.75
CA LYS A 350 6.06 15.21 -14.23
C LYS A 350 4.63 15.75 -14.18
N GLN A 351 3.64 14.88 -14.31
CA GLN A 351 2.22 15.21 -14.32
C GLN A 351 1.44 14.12 -13.58
N PHE A 352 0.48 14.53 -12.75
CA PHE A 352 -0.43 13.66 -12.02
C PHE A 352 -1.85 13.98 -12.48
N LEU A 353 -2.49 13.11 -13.29
CA LEU A 353 -3.85 13.31 -13.82
C LEU A 353 -4.13 14.72 -14.38
N PRO A 354 -3.32 15.23 -15.31
CA PRO A 354 -3.33 16.64 -15.64
C PRO A 354 -4.59 17.10 -16.41
N GLY A 355 -5.42 16.17 -16.91
CA GLY A 355 -6.75 16.46 -17.44
C GLY A 355 -7.87 16.52 -16.40
N ALA A 356 -7.58 16.21 -15.13
CA ALA A 356 -8.55 16.34 -14.03
C ALA A 356 -8.69 17.82 -13.60
N TYR A 357 -9.89 18.20 -13.16
CA TYR A 357 -10.16 19.52 -12.59
C TYR A 357 -10.76 19.35 -11.20
N SER A 358 -10.00 19.73 -10.18
CA SER A 358 -10.25 19.37 -8.79
C SER A 358 -10.93 20.48 -7.98
N LEU A 359 -11.34 20.13 -6.76
CA LEU A 359 -11.74 21.02 -5.69
C LEU A 359 -10.68 22.10 -5.46
N GLY A 360 -9.41 21.70 -5.45
CA GLY A 360 -8.28 22.61 -5.35
C GLY A 360 -8.30 23.70 -6.42
N ASP A 361 -8.42 23.28 -7.68
CA ASP A 361 -8.42 24.19 -8.84
C ASP A 361 -9.60 25.16 -8.78
N ILE A 362 -10.78 24.64 -8.43
CA ILE A 362 -11.99 25.44 -8.24
C ILE A 362 -11.81 26.49 -7.14
N LEU A 363 -11.26 26.09 -5.99
CA LEU A 363 -11.07 26.97 -4.85
C LEU A 363 -9.96 28.00 -5.10
N GLU A 364 -8.84 27.61 -5.73
CA GLU A 364 -7.75 28.52 -6.11
C GLU A 364 -8.26 29.60 -7.06
N LYS A 365 -8.98 29.21 -8.12
CA LYS A 365 -9.60 30.15 -9.07
C LYS A 365 -10.58 31.11 -8.41
N ASN A 366 -11.12 30.74 -7.25
CA ASN A 366 -12.01 31.54 -6.43
C ASN A 366 -11.31 32.27 -5.27
N GLY A 367 -9.99 32.35 -5.28
CA GLY A 367 -9.20 33.18 -4.36
C GLY A 367 -8.91 32.53 -3.01
N TYR A 368 -9.12 31.22 -2.87
CA TYR A 368 -8.79 30.51 -1.65
C TYR A 368 -7.28 30.34 -1.48
N GLN A 369 -6.84 30.34 -0.22
CA GLN A 369 -5.53 29.82 0.17
C GLN A 369 -5.65 28.32 0.42
N ASN A 370 -5.11 27.51 -0.48
CA ASN A 370 -5.11 26.05 -0.36
C ASN A 370 -3.87 25.58 0.41
N LEU A 371 -4.08 24.83 1.49
CA LEU A 371 -3.05 24.34 2.41
C LEU A 371 -3.20 22.82 2.55
N LEU A 372 -2.11 22.07 2.39
CA LEU A 372 -2.06 20.64 2.64
C LEU A 372 -1.19 20.38 3.86
N LEU A 373 -1.77 19.85 4.94
CA LEU A 373 -1.06 19.56 6.19
C LEU A 373 -0.97 18.06 6.44
N LEU A 374 0.26 17.55 6.57
CA LEU A 374 0.56 16.11 6.72
C LEU A 374 1.59 15.88 7.82
N GLY A 375 1.41 14.80 8.60
CA GLY A 375 2.42 14.28 9.52
C GLY A 375 3.58 13.59 8.82
N SER A 376 3.32 13.08 7.62
CA SER A 376 4.25 12.31 6.77
C SER A 376 4.83 13.11 5.62
N ASP A 377 5.86 12.60 4.95
CA ASP A 377 6.42 13.18 3.73
C ASP A 377 5.40 13.19 2.57
N ALA A 378 5.13 14.36 1.98
CA ALA A 378 4.15 14.51 0.92
C ALA A 378 4.57 13.88 -0.43
N ASN A 379 5.85 13.58 -0.65
CA ASN A 379 6.32 12.92 -1.87
C ASN A 379 5.77 11.49 -1.96
N PHE A 380 5.59 10.82 -0.82
CA PHE A 380 5.02 9.48 -0.78
C PHE A 380 3.63 9.47 -1.42
N GLY A 381 3.42 8.50 -2.33
CA GLY A 381 2.19 8.36 -3.10
C GLY A 381 1.92 9.49 -4.11
N GLY A 382 2.87 10.40 -4.35
CA GLY A 382 2.70 11.52 -5.28
C GLY A 382 1.74 12.62 -4.80
N ARG A 383 1.43 12.67 -3.49
CA ARG A 383 0.50 13.66 -2.89
C ARG A 383 0.96 15.09 -3.16
N LYS A 384 2.25 15.37 -2.96
CA LYS A 384 2.87 16.66 -3.25
C LYS A 384 2.62 17.08 -4.69
N THR A 385 2.92 16.21 -5.65
CA THR A 385 2.73 16.48 -7.08
C THR A 385 1.26 16.76 -7.39
N TYR A 386 0.35 15.90 -6.91
CA TYR A 386 -1.08 16.07 -7.13
C TYR A 386 -1.58 17.42 -6.60
N PHE A 387 -1.40 17.70 -5.31
CA PHE A 387 -1.92 18.92 -4.69
C PHE A 387 -1.22 20.21 -5.17
N GLN A 388 0.04 20.16 -5.59
CA GLN A 388 0.68 21.31 -6.22
C GLN A 388 0.14 21.58 -7.63
N GLN A 389 -0.15 20.53 -8.41
CA GLN A 389 -0.67 20.67 -9.78
C GLN A 389 -2.17 20.99 -9.82
N HIS A 390 -2.92 20.54 -8.80
CA HIS A 390 -4.37 20.67 -8.71
C HIS A 390 -4.78 21.59 -7.57
N GLY A 391 -4.68 22.90 -7.80
CA GLY A 391 -5.04 23.93 -6.84
C GLY A 391 -3.88 24.55 -6.06
N ASN A 392 -2.64 24.37 -6.50
CA ASN A 392 -1.46 25.12 -6.01
C ASN A 392 -1.35 25.17 -4.48
N TYR A 393 -1.51 24.00 -3.85
CA TYR A 393 -1.50 23.92 -2.39
C TYR A 393 -0.10 24.26 -1.84
N GLN A 394 -0.08 25.02 -0.75
CA GLN A 394 1.11 25.08 0.10
C GLN A 394 1.24 23.76 0.87
N ILE A 395 2.38 23.10 0.71
CA ILE A 395 2.65 21.80 1.31
C ILE A 395 3.31 21.99 2.68
N LEU A 396 2.61 21.59 3.72
CA LEU A 396 2.99 21.66 5.13
C LEU A 396 3.17 20.23 5.65
N ASP A 397 4.19 19.54 5.16
CA ASP A 397 4.46 18.13 5.43
C ASP A 397 5.53 17.93 6.51
N TYR A 398 6.00 16.68 6.69
CA TYR A 398 7.11 16.35 7.58
C TYR A 398 8.35 17.22 7.37
N ASN A 399 8.76 17.43 6.12
CA ASN A 399 9.94 18.22 5.79
C ASN A 399 9.74 19.70 6.16
N TYR A 400 8.56 20.25 5.87
CA TYR A 400 8.20 21.61 6.28
C TYR A 400 8.25 21.77 7.82
N ALA A 401 7.78 20.76 8.57
CA ALA A 401 7.78 20.78 10.02
C ALA A 401 9.21 20.81 10.61
N ILE A 402 10.17 20.11 10.00
CA ILE A 402 11.59 20.20 10.37
C ILE A 402 12.16 21.59 10.05
N GLU A 403 11.96 22.06 8.81
CA GLU A 403 12.50 23.35 8.34
C GLU A 403 12.00 24.53 9.20
N ASN A 404 10.76 24.46 9.65
CA ASN A 404 10.11 25.48 10.47
C ASN A 404 10.20 25.20 11.98
N LYS A 405 10.96 24.17 12.39
CA LYS A 405 11.22 23.80 13.79
C LYS A 405 9.94 23.51 14.61
N TRP A 406 8.91 22.97 13.96
CA TRP A 406 7.74 22.43 14.63
C TRP A 406 8.09 21.11 15.35
N ILE A 407 9.08 20.40 14.80
CA ILE A 407 9.70 19.20 15.38
C ILE A 407 11.23 19.30 15.32
N PRO A 408 11.98 18.58 16.18
CA PRO A 408 13.43 18.46 16.09
C PRO A 408 13.89 17.86 14.74
N SER A 409 15.10 18.21 14.29
CA SER A 409 15.63 17.77 13.00
C SER A 409 15.92 16.27 12.89
N ASP A 410 16.08 15.59 14.03
CA ASP A 410 16.29 14.15 14.16
C ASP A 410 15.02 13.40 14.59
N TYR A 411 13.88 14.08 14.61
CA TYR A 411 12.60 13.51 15.04
C TYR A 411 11.93 12.77 13.89
N HIS A 412 11.76 11.45 14.03
CA HIS A 412 10.95 10.65 13.11
C HIS A 412 10.24 9.56 13.90
N VAL A 413 8.92 9.57 13.88
CA VAL A 413 8.05 8.61 14.56
C VAL A 413 7.01 8.12 13.56
N TRP A 414 6.86 6.80 13.46
CA TRP A 414 5.88 6.19 12.55
C TRP A 414 6.10 6.68 11.11
N TRP A 415 5.09 7.27 10.47
CA TRP A 415 5.17 7.87 9.12
C TRP A 415 5.82 9.27 9.05
N GLY A 416 6.23 9.84 10.19
CA GLY A 416 6.90 11.14 10.28
C GLY A 416 6.75 11.73 11.68
N TYR A 417 5.57 12.25 12.02
CA TYR A 417 5.20 12.62 13.38
C TYR A 417 3.72 12.34 13.68
N GLU A 418 3.39 12.17 14.95
CA GLU A 418 2.10 11.70 15.45
C GLU A 418 0.93 12.67 15.22
N ASP A 419 -0.29 12.15 15.12
CA ASP A 419 -1.51 12.95 14.85
C ASP A 419 -1.77 13.98 15.95
N LYS A 420 -1.39 13.70 17.20
CA LYS A 420 -1.47 14.69 18.27
C LYS A 420 -0.71 15.98 17.91
N LYS A 421 0.52 15.86 17.41
CA LYS A 421 1.31 17.02 16.97
C LYS A 421 0.73 17.63 15.70
N LEU A 422 0.17 16.82 14.80
CA LEU A 422 -0.52 17.28 13.60
C LEU A 422 -1.68 18.21 13.93
N PHE A 423 -2.54 17.86 14.88
CA PHE A 423 -3.66 18.72 15.29
C PHE A 423 -3.19 19.98 16.02
N GLU A 424 -2.12 19.93 16.82
CA GLU A 424 -1.52 21.14 17.40
C GLU A 424 -0.96 22.08 16.31
N ASN A 425 -0.30 21.54 15.29
CA ASN A 425 0.15 22.32 14.15
C ASN A 425 -1.04 22.87 13.35
N ALA A 426 -2.12 22.09 13.17
CA ALA A 426 -3.33 22.52 12.48
C ALA A 426 -3.95 23.77 13.12
N LYS A 427 -4.01 23.84 14.46
CA LYS A 427 -4.49 25.03 15.20
C LYS A 427 -3.70 26.29 14.81
N ASN A 428 -2.37 26.18 14.75
CA ASN A 428 -1.51 27.29 14.34
C ASN A 428 -1.74 27.69 12.87
N VAL A 429 -1.81 26.69 11.98
CA VAL A 429 -2.00 26.88 10.54
C VAL A 429 -3.33 27.59 10.24
N VAL A 430 -4.45 27.11 10.80
CA VAL A 430 -5.76 27.76 10.55
C VAL A 430 -5.86 29.13 11.21
N THR A 431 -5.23 29.34 12.37
CA THR A 431 -5.16 30.68 13.00
C THR A 431 -4.44 31.67 12.10
N GLN A 432 -3.31 31.27 11.52
CA GLN A 432 -2.56 32.09 10.58
C GLN A 432 -3.36 32.33 9.30
N ALA A 433 -3.97 31.29 8.72
CA ALA A 433 -4.77 31.41 7.51
C ALA A 433 -5.98 32.34 7.71
N ALA A 434 -6.67 32.23 8.85
CA ALA A 434 -7.82 33.05 9.20
C ALA A 434 -7.47 34.52 9.50
N SER A 435 -6.19 34.88 9.66
CA SER A 435 -5.76 36.27 9.84
C SER A 435 -5.72 37.07 8.53
N SER A 436 -5.85 36.39 7.40
CA SER A 436 -5.93 36.95 6.05
C SER A 436 -7.38 37.26 5.67
N ASP A 437 -7.61 38.23 4.78
CA ASP A 437 -8.94 38.51 4.21
C ASP A 437 -9.38 37.48 3.16
N LYS A 438 -8.52 36.53 2.80
CA LYS A 438 -8.82 35.47 1.83
C LYS A 438 -9.49 34.28 2.54
N PRO A 439 -10.48 33.62 1.90
CA PRO A 439 -10.95 32.34 2.41
C PRO A 439 -9.83 31.31 2.35
N PHE A 440 -9.81 30.35 3.27
CA PHE A 440 -8.82 29.28 3.26
C PHE A 440 -9.47 27.91 3.07
N ASN A 441 -8.68 26.98 2.57
CA ASN A 441 -8.96 25.57 2.49
C ASN A 441 -7.79 24.82 3.12
N LEU A 442 -7.97 24.32 4.34
CA LEU A 442 -7.04 23.40 4.98
C LEU A 442 -7.48 21.98 4.67
N THR A 443 -6.73 21.28 3.82
CA THR A 443 -6.82 19.83 3.68
C THR A 443 -5.76 19.19 4.56
N MET A 444 -6.15 18.27 5.42
CA MET A 444 -5.22 17.53 6.28
C MET A 444 -5.49 16.03 6.25
N LEU A 445 -4.49 15.23 6.57
CA LEU A 445 -4.57 13.77 6.63
C LEU A 445 -3.90 13.27 7.90
N THR A 446 -4.65 12.52 8.71
CA THR A 446 -4.12 11.78 9.88
C THR A 446 -3.36 10.52 9.44
N ALA A 447 -2.56 9.91 10.30
CA ALA A 447 -1.78 8.71 9.93
C ALA A 447 -1.63 7.66 11.04
N ASP A 448 -2.00 7.96 12.29
CA ASP A 448 -1.76 7.02 13.40
C ASP A 448 -2.64 5.76 13.27
N THR A 449 -3.76 5.82 12.55
CA THR A 449 -4.64 4.66 12.27
C THR A 449 -4.21 3.80 11.06
N HIS A 450 -3.05 4.08 10.46
CA HIS A 450 -2.52 3.30 9.34
C HIS A 450 -2.20 1.85 9.76
N PHE A 451 -2.48 0.89 8.89
CA PHE A 451 -2.21 -0.53 9.14
C PHE A 451 -0.69 -0.84 9.25
N GLU A 452 -0.26 -1.89 9.95
CA GLU A 452 -1.04 -2.82 10.80
C GLU A 452 -1.14 -2.27 12.24
N ASP A 453 -2.28 -2.49 12.91
CA ASP A 453 -2.59 -2.12 14.31
C ASP A 453 -2.55 -0.63 14.69
N GLY A 454 -2.09 0.25 13.80
CA GLY A 454 -1.91 1.67 14.08
C GLY A 454 -0.77 1.98 15.06
N TYR A 455 -0.47 3.28 15.21
CA TYR A 455 0.56 3.79 16.11
C TYR A 455 -0.02 4.13 17.48
N MET A 456 0.43 3.39 18.50
CA MET A 456 0.09 3.68 19.90
C MET A 456 1.16 4.56 20.55
N SER A 457 0.86 5.86 20.68
CA SER A 457 1.68 6.78 21.45
C SER A 457 1.60 6.49 22.96
N ALA A 458 2.53 7.06 23.74
CA ALA A 458 2.48 6.97 25.21
C ALA A 458 1.21 7.58 25.83
N GLU A 459 0.53 8.45 25.09
CA GLU A 459 -0.68 9.15 25.53
C GLU A 459 -1.97 8.47 25.11
N THR A 460 -1.89 7.49 24.21
CA THR A 460 -3.04 6.74 23.72
C THR A 460 -3.69 5.98 24.89
N PRO A 461 -4.97 6.26 25.22
CA PRO A 461 -5.67 5.57 26.30
C PRO A 461 -5.76 4.06 26.04
N LYS A 462 -5.59 3.25 27.10
CA LYS A 462 -5.75 1.79 27.06
C LYS A 462 -7.12 1.39 27.61
N LEU A 463 -8.15 1.58 26.80
CA LEU A 463 -9.55 1.33 27.14
C LEU A 463 -10.07 -0.02 26.61
N TYR A 464 -9.52 -0.50 25.51
CA TYR A 464 -9.93 -1.72 24.81
C TYR A 464 -8.81 -2.78 24.78
N ASP A 465 -9.17 -4.02 24.46
CA ASP A 465 -8.26 -5.17 24.50
C ASP A 465 -7.17 -5.14 23.41
N THR A 466 -7.43 -4.48 22.27
CA THR A 466 -6.50 -4.43 21.13
C THR A 466 -5.84 -3.06 21.02
N GLN A 467 -4.62 -3.02 20.47
CA GLN A 467 -3.96 -1.76 20.17
C GLN A 467 -4.79 -0.93 19.17
N TYR A 468 -5.23 -1.56 18.09
CA TYR A 468 -5.94 -0.84 17.04
C TYR A 468 -7.23 -0.18 17.51
N SER A 469 -8.05 -0.85 18.34
CA SER A 469 -9.24 -0.23 18.92
C SER A 469 -8.92 1.01 19.76
N ASN A 470 -7.81 0.99 20.51
CA ASN A 470 -7.35 2.12 21.31
C ASN A 470 -6.85 3.28 20.43
N VAL A 471 -6.15 2.98 19.34
CA VAL A 471 -5.65 3.98 18.39
C VAL A 471 -6.81 4.64 17.63
N ILE A 472 -7.78 3.85 17.14
CA ILE A 472 -9.01 4.35 16.50
C ILE A 472 -9.76 5.29 17.44
N HIS A 473 -9.95 4.88 18.69
CA HIS A 473 -10.63 5.71 19.68
C HIS A 473 -9.87 7.01 19.99
N TYR A 474 -8.54 6.95 20.04
CA TYR A 474 -7.73 8.14 20.26
C TYR A 474 -7.79 9.11 19.07
N SER A 475 -7.88 8.60 17.84
CA SER A 475 -8.10 9.42 16.64
C SER A 475 -9.43 10.19 16.72
N ASP A 476 -10.52 9.52 17.15
CA ASP A 476 -11.82 10.17 17.43
C ASP A 476 -11.72 11.28 18.48
N GLN A 477 -10.95 11.04 19.56
CA GLN A 477 -10.72 12.06 20.60
C GLN A 477 -9.94 13.27 20.07
N LEU A 478 -8.85 13.07 19.33
CA LEU A 478 -8.03 14.16 18.80
C LEU A 478 -8.80 15.02 17.79
N VAL A 479 -9.57 14.40 16.90
CA VAL A 479 -10.46 15.12 15.97
C VAL A 479 -11.50 15.94 16.73
N ASN A 480 -12.12 15.34 17.75
CA ASN A 480 -13.10 16.03 18.58
C ASN A 480 -12.53 17.23 19.33
N GLU A 481 -11.32 17.11 19.89
CA GLU A 481 -10.61 18.22 20.54
C GLU A 481 -10.32 19.35 19.56
N PHE A 482 -9.88 19.03 18.34
CA PHE A 482 -9.63 20.02 17.30
C PHE A 482 -10.91 20.73 16.87
N ILE A 483 -12.02 20.00 16.63
CA ILE A 483 -13.31 20.59 16.27
C ILE A 483 -13.82 21.51 17.39
N ASN A 484 -13.80 21.05 18.65
CA ASN A 484 -14.22 21.86 19.79
C ASN A 484 -13.39 23.13 19.93
N TRP A 485 -12.09 23.06 19.64
CA TRP A 485 -11.23 24.23 19.60
C TRP A 485 -11.60 25.17 18.44
N VAL A 486 -11.82 24.63 17.22
CA VAL A 486 -12.24 25.42 16.05
C VAL A 486 -13.54 26.17 16.34
N GLN A 487 -14.51 25.52 16.98
CA GLN A 487 -15.82 26.08 17.33
C GLN A 487 -15.75 27.30 18.27
N GLN A 488 -14.66 27.43 19.01
CA GLN A 488 -14.40 28.57 19.90
C GLN A 488 -13.74 29.75 19.17
N GLN A 489 -13.33 29.58 17.91
CA GLN A 489 -12.59 30.60 17.18
C GLN A 489 -13.52 31.59 16.47
N PRO A 490 -13.12 32.87 16.32
CA PRO A 490 -13.93 33.89 15.64
C PRO A 490 -14.28 33.54 14.18
N PHE A 491 -13.45 32.74 13.51
CA PHE A 491 -13.67 32.35 12.12
C PHE A 491 -14.67 31.19 11.96
N TYR A 492 -15.09 30.53 13.04
CA TYR A 492 -15.93 29.33 12.97
C TYR A 492 -17.25 29.56 12.26
N GLU A 493 -17.93 30.68 12.53
CA GLU A 493 -19.26 30.99 11.95
C GLU A 493 -19.27 30.87 10.42
N ASN A 494 -18.14 31.20 9.78
CA ASN A 494 -17.94 31.14 8.33
C ASN A 494 -17.01 29.98 7.89
N THR A 495 -16.96 28.88 8.65
CA THR A 495 -16.09 27.73 8.35
C THR A 495 -16.90 26.44 8.31
N THR A 496 -16.89 25.77 7.16
CA THR A 496 -17.44 24.41 7.01
C THR A 496 -16.33 23.40 7.29
N ILE A 497 -16.63 22.37 8.09
CA ILE A 497 -15.71 21.27 8.37
C ILE A 497 -16.25 20.00 7.68
N VAL A 498 -15.43 19.36 6.87
CA VAL A 498 -15.71 18.06 6.25
C VAL A 498 -14.74 17.04 6.83
N ILE A 499 -15.27 15.94 7.34
CA ILE A 499 -14.49 14.83 7.91
C ILE A 499 -14.85 13.60 7.11
N SER A 500 -13.84 12.89 6.60
CA SER A 500 -14.08 11.62 5.92
C SER A 500 -12.90 10.69 6.08
N GLY A 501 -13.17 9.39 6.10
CA GLY A 501 -12.13 8.43 5.83
C GLY A 501 -11.57 8.61 4.42
N ASP A 502 -10.31 8.30 4.21
CA ASP A 502 -9.74 8.21 2.86
C ASP A 502 -10.12 6.88 2.18
N HIS A 503 -10.05 5.77 2.92
CA HIS A 503 -10.44 4.43 2.49
C HIS A 503 -10.83 3.52 3.68
N LEU A 504 -11.21 2.27 3.38
CA LEU A 504 -11.39 1.24 4.40
C LEU A 504 -10.04 0.75 4.93
N SER A 505 -9.99 0.31 6.18
CA SER A 505 -8.77 -0.28 6.72
C SER A 505 -8.36 -1.57 6.00
N MET A 506 -7.05 -1.70 5.80
CA MET A 506 -6.42 -2.89 5.24
C MET A 506 -6.07 -3.94 6.30
N ASP A 507 -6.32 -3.63 7.59
CA ASP A 507 -6.06 -4.49 8.75
C ASP A 507 -7.11 -5.60 8.83
N LYS A 508 -6.93 -6.68 8.06
CA LYS A 508 -7.99 -7.67 7.86
C LYS A 508 -8.27 -8.53 9.08
N ASP A 509 -7.24 -8.92 9.82
CA ASP A 509 -7.39 -9.83 10.94
C ASP A 509 -8.15 -9.18 12.11
N TYR A 510 -8.04 -7.85 12.25
CA TYR A 510 -8.92 -7.08 13.13
C TYR A 510 -10.41 -7.25 12.80
N PHE A 511 -10.78 -7.53 11.55
CA PHE A 511 -12.17 -7.73 11.12
C PHE A 511 -12.59 -9.20 10.98
N ASN A 512 -11.78 -10.18 11.41
CA ASN A 512 -12.11 -11.61 11.28
C ASN A 512 -13.43 -12.00 11.96
N ASP A 513 -13.80 -11.32 13.04
CA ASP A 513 -15.04 -11.57 13.79
C ASP A 513 -16.25 -10.79 13.23
N ILE A 514 -16.04 -9.99 12.18
CA ILE A 514 -17.11 -9.23 11.51
C ILE A 514 -17.74 -10.11 10.43
N SER A 515 -19.07 -10.18 10.45
CA SER A 515 -19.84 -10.97 9.48
C SER A 515 -19.68 -10.45 8.05
N ASP A 516 -19.43 -11.34 7.08
CA ASP A 516 -19.37 -11.05 5.64
C ASP A 516 -20.62 -10.32 5.08
N LYS A 517 -21.76 -10.42 5.77
CA LYS A 517 -22.99 -9.69 5.40
C LYS A 517 -22.95 -8.19 5.72
N TYR A 518 -22.01 -7.74 6.54
CA TYR A 518 -21.87 -6.33 6.90
C TYR A 518 -21.12 -5.60 5.79
N GLN A 519 -21.76 -4.58 5.21
CA GLN A 519 -21.11 -3.72 4.22
C GLN A 519 -20.28 -2.66 4.91
N ARG A 520 -18.96 -2.86 4.96
CA ARG A 520 -18.00 -1.84 5.39
C ARG A 520 -18.11 -0.61 4.49
N THR A 521 -18.10 0.59 5.08
CA THR A 521 -18.21 1.86 4.36
C THR A 521 -17.29 2.93 4.93
N VAL A 522 -16.78 3.79 4.05
CA VAL A 522 -15.89 4.90 4.43
C VAL A 522 -16.69 5.94 5.21
N PHE A 523 -16.19 6.35 6.38
CA PHE A 523 -16.88 7.26 7.26
C PHE A 523 -16.97 8.67 6.66
N ASN A 524 -18.04 9.41 6.96
CA ASN A 524 -18.16 10.82 6.60
C ASN A 524 -19.06 11.59 7.58
N GLU A 525 -18.73 12.85 7.82
CA GLU A 525 -19.62 13.83 8.41
C GLU A 525 -19.26 15.26 7.97
N ILE A 526 -20.25 16.16 7.99
CA ILE A 526 -20.10 17.57 7.63
C ILE A 526 -20.69 18.43 8.74
N ILE A 527 -19.92 19.41 9.22
CA ILE A 527 -20.28 20.31 10.31
C ILE A 527 -20.35 21.75 9.77
N ASN A 528 -21.34 22.50 10.26
CA ASN A 528 -21.53 23.92 9.96
C ASN A 528 -21.68 24.25 8.46
N SER A 529 -22.37 23.38 7.72
CA SER A 529 -22.81 23.67 6.36
C SER A 529 -24.01 24.63 6.36
N PRO A 530 -24.10 25.59 5.43
CA PRO A 530 -25.28 26.44 5.29
C PRO A 530 -26.41 25.74 4.51
N VAL A 531 -26.18 24.53 4.00
CA VAL A 531 -27.14 23.77 3.17
C VAL A 531 -27.70 22.59 3.98
N GLN A 532 -29.01 22.37 3.85
CA GLN A 532 -29.66 21.18 4.41
C GLN A 532 -29.83 20.12 3.31
N ALA A 533 -29.60 18.86 3.67
CA ALA A 533 -29.75 17.77 2.72
C ALA A 533 -31.23 17.41 2.53
N GLU A 534 -31.66 17.23 1.28
CA GLU A 534 -32.99 16.70 0.97
C GLU A 534 -33.17 15.27 1.52
N ASN A 535 -32.14 14.43 1.36
CA ASN A 535 -32.07 13.11 1.95
C ASN A 535 -30.62 12.70 2.23
N ALA A 536 -30.32 12.49 3.51
CA ALA A 536 -29.00 12.05 3.96
C ALA A 536 -28.90 10.53 4.24
N LYS A 537 -30.02 9.79 4.22
CA LYS A 537 -30.07 8.37 4.60
C LYS A 537 -30.50 7.46 3.45
N ASN A 538 -30.10 6.19 3.50
CA ASN A 538 -30.39 5.19 2.47
C ASN A 538 -29.94 5.59 1.05
N ARG A 539 -28.82 6.33 0.95
CA ARG A 539 -28.22 6.76 -0.33
C ARG A 539 -27.18 5.75 -0.78
N GLN A 540 -27.21 5.28 -2.03
CA GLN A 540 -26.08 4.49 -2.54
C GLN A 540 -25.06 5.47 -3.10
N PHE A 541 -23.92 5.68 -2.45
CA PHE A 541 -22.93 6.66 -2.88
C PHE A 541 -21.51 6.17 -2.58
N THR A 542 -20.52 6.86 -3.13
CA THR A 542 -19.09 6.53 -3.07
C THR A 542 -18.29 7.77 -2.71
N THR A 543 -16.99 7.62 -2.48
CA THR A 543 -16.11 8.74 -2.16
C THR A 543 -16.02 9.78 -3.30
N PHE A 544 -16.32 9.42 -4.55
CA PHE A 544 -16.44 10.38 -5.64
C PHE A 544 -17.52 11.45 -5.39
N ASP A 545 -18.60 11.09 -4.71
CA ASP A 545 -19.74 11.97 -4.45
C ASP A 545 -19.38 13.06 -3.43
N LEU A 546 -18.34 12.86 -2.61
CA LEU A 546 -17.86 13.87 -1.66
C LEU A 546 -17.25 15.09 -2.35
N TYR A 547 -16.82 14.99 -3.61
CA TYR A 547 -16.30 16.12 -4.37
C TYR A 547 -17.34 17.24 -4.58
N PRO A 548 -18.44 17.04 -5.33
CA PRO A 548 -19.48 18.06 -5.46
C PRO A 548 -20.20 18.34 -4.14
N THR A 549 -20.29 17.35 -3.24
CA THR A 549 -20.92 17.55 -1.92
C THR A 549 -20.14 18.54 -1.06
N THR A 550 -18.80 18.54 -1.12
CA THR A 550 -17.96 19.50 -0.39
C THR A 550 -18.18 20.93 -0.89
N LEU A 551 -18.28 21.13 -2.21
CA LEU A 551 -18.59 22.45 -2.78
C LEU A 551 -19.99 22.92 -2.35
N ALA A 552 -20.99 22.04 -2.44
CA ALA A 552 -22.33 22.34 -1.95
C ALA A 552 -22.33 22.66 -0.45
N ALA A 553 -21.52 21.96 0.35
CA ALA A 553 -21.37 22.21 1.78
C ALA A 553 -20.79 23.59 2.12
N LEU A 554 -20.11 24.25 1.16
CA LEU A 554 -19.65 25.63 1.25
C LEU A 554 -20.70 26.65 0.79
N GLY A 555 -21.87 26.18 0.34
CA GLY A 555 -22.94 27.02 -0.22
C GLY A 555 -22.79 27.29 -1.72
N VAL A 556 -21.94 26.55 -2.44
CA VAL A 556 -21.77 26.70 -3.89
C VAL A 556 -22.91 26.01 -4.62
N GLU A 557 -23.59 26.74 -5.50
CA GLU A 557 -24.59 26.14 -6.40
C GLU A 557 -23.90 25.50 -7.60
N ILE A 558 -24.26 24.24 -7.88
CA ILE A 558 -23.66 23.44 -8.95
C ILE A 558 -24.72 23.15 -10.00
N GLU A 559 -24.57 23.67 -11.22
CA GLU A 559 -25.49 23.36 -12.31
C GLU A 559 -25.52 21.84 -12.57
N GLY A 560 -26.70 21.23 -12.43
CA GLY A 560 -26.89 19.80 -12.61
C GLY A 560 -26.45 18.91 -11.43
N ASN A 561 -25.92 19.47 -10.34
CA ASN A 561 -25.54 18.75 -9.12
C ASN A 561 -24.47 17.64 -9.30
N CYS A 562 -23.70 17.63 -10.38
CA CYS A 562 -22.72 16.58 -10.68
C CYS A 562 -21.38 17.17 -11.11
N LEU A 563 -20.28 16.59 -10.61
CA LEU A 563 -18.90 16.91 -11.02
C LEU A 563 -18.07 15.63 -11.04
N GLY A 564 -17.34 15.41 -12.12
CA GLY A 564 -16.63 14.15 -12.32
C GLY A 564 -17.60 12.98 -12.40
N LEU A 565 -17.32 11.91 -11.65
CA LEU A 565 -18.26 10.80 -11.40
C LEU A 565 -19.11 11.01 -10.15
N GLY A 566 -18.93 12.12 -9.42
CA GLY A 566 -19.63 12.43 -8.19
C GLY A 566 -20.95 13.16 -8.41
N THR A 567 -21.87 12.99 -7.47
CA THR A 567 -23.14 13.70 -7.36
C THR A 567 -23.27 14.38 -5.99
N ASN A 568 -23.74 15.62 -5.96
CA ASN A 568 -23.97 16.38 -4.74
C ASN A 568 -25.03 15.69 -3.86
N LEU A 569 -24.62 15.19 -2.70
CA LEU A 569 -25.48 14.43 -1.80
C LEU A 569 -26.51 15.29 -1.06
N PHE A 570 -26.31 16.61 -0.96
CA PHE A 570 -27.34 17.51 -0.43
C PHE A 570 -28.58 17.57 -1.34
N SER A 571 -28.42 17.27 -2.63
CA SER A 571 -29.52 17.26 -3.60
C SER A 571 -30.27 15.92 -3.61
N GLY A 572 -31.51 15.95 -4.12
CA GLY A 572 -32.29 14.75 -4.45
C GLY A 572 -31.85 14.03 -5.74
N THR A 573 -30.80 14.50 -6.42
CA THR A 573 -30.29 13.86 -7.64
C THR A 573 -29.71 12.48 -7.33
N LYS A 574 -30.10 11.48 -8.13
CA LYS A 574 -29.56 10.13 -8.00
C LYS A 574 -28.09 10.09 -8.37
N THR A 575 -27.27 9.51 -7.50
CA THR A 575 -25.84 9.24 -7.75
C THR A 575 -25.65 8.28 -8.93
N VAL A 576 -24.43 8.19 -9.46
CA VAL A 576 -24.09 7.18 -10.46
C VAL A 576 -24.36 5.74 -9.96
N PRO A 577 -23.90 5.34 -8.75
CA PRO A 577 -24.23 4.02 -8.21
C PRO A 577 -25.74 3.79 -7.95
N GLU A 578 -26.53 4.81 -7.61
CA GLU A 578 -28.00 4.71 -7.51
C GLU A 578 -28.67 4.45 -8.87
N ARG A 579 -28.09 4.98 -9.95
CA ARG A 579 -28.61 4.80 -11.32
C ARG A 579 -28.19 3.48 -11.94
N LEU A 580 -26.94 3.07 -11.76
CA LEU A 580 -26.35 1.91 -12.44
C LEU A 580 -26.38 0.63 -11.59
N GLY A 581 -26.59 0.76 -10.28
CA GLY A 581 -26.30 -0.29 -9.29
C GLY A 581 -24.83 -0.26 -8.87
N TYR A 582 -24.57 -0.37 -7.57
CA TYR A 582 -23.22 -0.27 -6.99
C TYR A 582 -22.22 -1.25 -7.61
N GLN A 583 -22.55 -2.54 -7.68
CA GLN A 583 -21.63 -3.55 -8.24
C GLN A 583 -21.26 -3.27 -9.69
N ASN A 584 -22.24 -2.84 -10.50
CA ASN A 584 -22.01 -2.51 -11.90
C ASN A 584 -21.14 -1.24 -12.04
N PHE A 585 -21.39 -0.22 -11.20
CA PHE A 585 -20.54 0.96 -11.15
C PHE A 585 -19.09 0.62 -10.78
N GLU A 586 -18.90 -0.15 -9.71
CA GLU A 586 -17.58 -0.62 -9.26
C GLU A 586 -16.84 -1.39 -10.36
N ASP A 587 -17.51 -2.34 -11.00
CA ASP A 587 -16.90 -3.12 -12.08
C ASP A 587 -16.54 -2.26 -13.29
N GLU A 588 -17.39 -1.31 -13.68
CA GLU A 588 -17.10 -0.39 -14.78
C GLU A 588 -15.95 0.59 -14.48
N VAL A 589 -15.85 1.10 -13.24
CA VAL A 589 -14.73 1.97 -12.82
C VAL A 589 -13.39 1.26 -12.95
N THR A 590 -13.34 -0.05 -12.68
CA THR A 590 -12.11 -0.86 -12.71
C THR A 590 -11.59 -1.23 -14.10
N LYS A 591 -12.43 -1.13 -15.14
CA LYS A 591 -12.07 -1.46 -16.54
C LYS A 591 -11.25 -0.35 -17.20
N LYS A 592 -10.56 -0.67 -18.31
CA LYS A 592 -9.87 0.33 -19.14
C LYS A 592 -10.88 1.29 -19.77
N SER A 593 -10.59 2.58 -19.88
CA SER A 593 -11.43 3.54 -20.60
C SER A 593 -10.57 4.47 -21.47
N ASP A 594 -10.88 4.47 -22.76
CA ASP A 594 -10.18 5.33 -23.73
C ASP A 594 -10.45 6.82 -23.40
N TYR A 595 -11.65 7.17 -22.93
CA TYR A 595 -11.96 8.52 -22.47
C TYR A 595 -11.10 8.91 -21.27
N TYR A 596 -11.02 8.07 -20.24
CA TYR A 596 -10.17 8.35 -19.07
C TYR A 596 -8.71 8.53 -19.49
N ASP A 597 -8.17 7.59 -20.28
CA ASP A 597 -6.76 7.59 -20.70
C ASP A 597 -6.39 8.81 -21.57
N GLN A 598 -7.34 9.34 -22.34
CA GLN A 598 -7.11 10.47 -23.25
C GLN A 598 -7.49 11.83 -22.66
N LYS A 599 -8.49 11.88 -21.77
CA LYS A 599 -9.09 13.15 -21.30
C LYS A 599 -8.80 13.49 -19.86
N ILE A 600 -8.45 12.52 -19.03
CA ILE A 600 -8.22 12.70 -17.59
C ILE A 600 -6.76 12.41 -17.26
N ALA A 601 -6.24 11.28 -17.73
CA ALA A 601 -4.86 10.85 -17.45
C ALA A 601 -3.79 11.61 -18.25
N LYS A 602 -4.16 12.37 -19.27
CA LYS A 602 -3.25 13.11 -20.17
C LYS A 602 -3.76 14.52 -20.40
N ASP A 603 -2.82 15.42 -20.67
CA ASP A 603 -3.12 16.76 -21.17
C ASP A 603 -3.78 16.69 -22.55
N ASN A 604 -4.82 17.50 -22.74
CA ASN A 604 -5.53 17.65 -24.01
C ASN A 604 -4.97 18.78 -24.86
#